data_AF-A0A6B2DAT5-F1
#
_entry.id   AF-A0A6B2DAT5-F1
#
_cell.length_a   1.000
_cell.length_b   1.000
_cell.length_c   1.000
_cell.angle_alpha   90.00
_cell.angle_beta   90.00
_cell.angle_gamma   90.00
#
_symmetry.space_group_name_H-M   'P 1'
#
loop_
_entity.id
_entity.type
_entity.pdbx_description
1 polymer ?
#
loop_
_entity_poly.entity_id
_entity_poly.type
_entity_poly.pdbx_seq_one_letter_code
_entity_poly.pdbx_strand_id
1 'polypeptide(L)'
;MSAGTLSGLQQAAPFLDQPGHPDQPDGVAELCDQFADVCRSASDALEIAAALEFDGLNDQAVQAKYGYPDVFDLAEEMHRRVPVDPAEPPAEADPWRLGPAGPALHGLIYSLPALFFPAAAGLLSGTASITVLLVSMLASWSAGQGLAYLGYLRLGRGDAAATKRTLRHGFAAAALGVGVALAITGLLTGARTTALLFGFGQGLYLLCATVLMVLRAERLLLLVLAPGCLAGAGFLALGRPAALAPAAGWVLAVTPL
;
A
#
# COMPACT_ATOMS: atom_id res chain seq x y z
N MET A 1 -43.73 22.87 -42.81
CA MET A 1 -43.06 22.76 -44.12
C MET A 1 -41.65 22.25 -43.89
N SER A 2 -41.28 21.16 -44.58
CA SER A 2 -39.99 20.44 -44.67
C SER A 2 -39.35 19.96 -43.36
N ALA A 3 -39.30 18.65 -43.01
CA ALA A 3 -38.96 17.43 -43.76
C ALA A 3 -37.52 17.44 -44.32
N GLY A 4 -36.64 16.72 -43.62
CA GLY A 4 -35.22 16.48 -43.92
C GLY A 4 -34.77 15.15 -43.33
N THR A 5 -35.21 14.07 -43.98
CA THR A 5 -34.49 12.83 -44.30
C THR A 5 -33.43 12.29 -43.31
N LEU A 6 -33.85 11.37 -42.43
CA LEU A 6 -32.99 10.31 -41.87
C LEU A 6 -33.47 8.95 -42.39
N SER A 7 -33.28 8.73 -43.70
CA SER A 7 -33.41 7.40 -44.31
C SER A 7 -32.02 6.79 -44.36
N GLY A 8 -31.76 5.80 -43.49
CA GLY A 8 -30.66 4.87 -43.72
C GLY A 8 -29.89 4.43 -42.49
N LEU A 9 -30.53 3.86 -41.48
CA LEU A 9 -29.92 2.85 -40.58
C LEU A 9 -30.97 1.88 -40.01
N GLN A 10 -32.01 1.57 -40.79
CA GLN A 10 -32.98 0.53 -40.45
C GLN A 10 -32.91 -0.59 -41.49
N GLN A 11 -31.83 -1.36 -41.40
CA GLN A 11 -31.80 -2.74 -41.89
C GLN A 11 -31.57 -3.64 -40.69
N ALA A 12 -32.67 -3.90 -39.98
CA ALA A 12 -32.80 -5.11 -39.21
C ALA A 12 -32.73 -6.27 -40.21
N ALA A 13 -31.59 -6.94 -40.27
CA ALA A 13 -31.56 -8.28 -40.84
C ALA A 13 -32.45 -9.17 -39.95
N PRO A 14 -33.40 -9.93 -40.52
CA PRO A 14 -34.05 -10.96 -39.74
C PRO A 14 -32.97 -11.99 -39.44
N PHE A 15 -32.61 -12.12 -38.16
CA PHE A 15 -32.00 -13.34 -37.63
C PHE A 15 -32.92 -14.47 -38.07
N LEU A 16 -32.49 -15.23 -39.08
CA LEU A 16 -33.12 -16.49 -39.38
C LEU A 16 -32.82 -17.37 -38.17
N ASP A 17 -33.83 -17.58 -37.34
CA ASP A 17 -33.99 -18.83 -36.61
C ASP A 17 -33.81 -19.95 -37.63
N GLN A 18 -32.59 -20.48 -37.74
CA GLN A 18 -32.39 -21.79 -38.31
C GLN A 18 -32.77 -22.76 -37.20
N PRO A 19 -33.91 -23.46 -37.29
CA PRO A 19 -34.21 -24.51 -36.33
C PRO A 19 -33.08 -25.55 -36.41
N GLY A 20 -32.34 -25.68 -35.31
CA GLY A 20 -31.34 -26.72 -35.14
C GLY A 20 -31.93 -28.08 -35.50
N HIS A 21 -31.16 -28.89 -36.20
CA HIS A 21 -31.56 -30.22 -36.62
C HIS A 21 -31.86 -31.08 -35.36
N PRO A 22 -33.10 -31.57 -35.17
CA PRO A 22 -33.56 -32.10 -33.89
C PRO A 22 -32.92 -33.43 -33.44
N ASP A 23 -32.00 -33.99 -34.23
CA ASP A 23 -31.33 -35.28 -33.97
C ASP A 23 -29.83 -35.17 -33.67
N GLN A 24 -29.26 -33.95 -33.60
CA GLN A 24 -27.85 -33.78 -33.19
C GLN A 24 -27.79 -33.58 -31.66
N PRO A 25 -27.06 -34.42 -30.91
CA PRO A 25 -26.85 -34.16 -29.49
C PRO A 25 -26.29 -32.74 -29.32
N ASP A 26 -26.80 -32.01 -28.33
CA ASP A 26 -26.41 -30.62 -28.06
C ASP A 26 -24.93 -30.56 -27.65
N GLY A 27 -24.05 -30.51 -28.66
CA GLY A 27 -22.60 -30.55 -28.46
C GLY A 27 -22.08 -29.36 -27.67
N VAL A 28 -22.84 -28.25 -27.64
CA VAL A 28 -22.53 -27.10 -26.79
C VAL A 28 -22.84 -27.41 -25.33
N ALA A 29 -23.92 -28.12 -25.03
CA ALA A 29 -24.20 -28.58 -23.67
C ALA A 29 -23.13 -29.57 -23.17
N GLU A 30 -22.71 -30.53 -24.00
CA GLU A 30 -21.61 -31.44 -23.66
C GLU A 30 -20.30 -30.67 -23.41
N LEU A 31 -20.02 -29.63 -24.20
CA LEU A 31 -18.86 -28.78 -24.00
C LEU A 31 -18.97 -27.93 -22.71
N CYS A 32 -20.17 -27.44 -22.38
CA CYS A 32 -20.42 -26.75 -21.11
C CYS A 32 -20.17 -27.69 -19.92
N ASP A 33 -20.56 -28.97 -20.02
CA ASP A 33 -20.29 -29.96 -18.99
C ASP A 33 -18.79 -30.27 -18.87
N GLN A 34 -18.07 -30.36 -20.00
CA GLN A 34 -16.62 -30.57 -20.03
C GLN A 34 -15.84 -29.40 -19.39
N PHE A 35 -16.30 -28.17 -19.61
CA PHE A 35 -15.69 -26.95 -19.08
C PHE A 35 -16.48 -26.36 -17.90
N ALA A 36 -17.26 -27.17 -17.19
CA ALA A 36 -18.23 -26.68 -16.20
C ALA A 36 -17.61 -25.80 -15.11
N ASP A 37 -16.39 -26.11 -14.67
CA ASP A 37 -15.69 -25.29 -13.68
C ASP A 37 -15.31 -23.92 -14.23
N VAL A 38 -14.79 -23.87 -15.45
CA VAL A 38 -14.46 -22.61 -16.13
C VAL A 38 -15.74 -21.82 -16.37
N CYS A 39 -16.78 -22.41 -16.96
CA CYS A 39 -18.03 -21.73 -17.28
C CYS A 39 -18.75 -21.18 -16.04
N ARG A 40 -18.76 -21.92 -14.91
CA ARG A 40 -19.34 -21.42 -13.66
C ARG A 40 -18.50 -20.32 -13.04
N SER A 41 -17.18 -20.40 -13.13
CA SER A 41 -16.27 -19.41 -12.54
C SER A 41 -16.10 -18.15 -13.38
N ALA A 42 -16.32 -18.24 -14.69
CA ALA A 42 -16.02 -17.19 -15.64
C ALA A 42 -16.93 -15.99 -15.43
N SER A 43 -16.31 -14.82 -15.24
CA SER A 43 -17.06 -13.56 -15.10
C SER A 43 -17.40 -12.92 -16.45
N ASP A 44 -16.73 -13.38 -17.52
CA ASP A 44 -16.83 -12.88 -18.88
C ASP A 44 -16.63 -14.03 -19.90
N ALA A 45 -17.31 -13.96 -21.04
CA ALA A 45 -17.18 -14.95 -22.11
C ALA A 45 -15.73 -15.06 -22.65
N LEU A 46 -14.94 -14.00 -22.60
CA LEU A 46 -13.54 -14.02 -23.03
C LEU A 46 -12.67 -14.95 -22.16
N GLU A 47 -13.01 -15.17 -20.89
CA GLU A 47 -12.32 -16.14 -20.04
C GLU A 47 -12.58 -17.57 -20.50
N ILE A 48 -13.82 -17.86 -20.94
CA ILE A 48 -14.19 -19.13 -21.54
C ILE A 48 -13.49 -19.31 -22.89
N ALA A 49 -13.48 -18.28 -23.75
CA ALA A 49 -12.77 -18.31 -25.03
C ALA A 49 -11.27 -18.60 -24.85
N ALA A 50 -10.62 -17.94 -23.88
CA ALA A 50 -9.22 -18.18 -23.56
C ALA A 50 -8.96 -19.62 -23.09
N ALA A 51 -9.87 -20.20 -22.29
CA ALA A 51 -9.77 -21.59 -21.86
C ALA A 51 -9.96 -22.58 -23.02
N LEU A 52 -10.90 -22.32 -23.93
CA LEU A 52 -11.13 -23.13 -25.13
C LEU A 52 -9.91 -23.08 -26.07
N GLU A 53 -9.36 -21.89 -26.32
CA GLU A 53 -8.15 -21.73 -27.14
C GLU A 53 -6.94 -22.43 -26.50
N PHE A 54 -6.79 -22.34 -25.17
CA PHE A 54 -5.73 -23.02 -24.44
C PHE A 54 -5.82 -24.55 -24.57
N ASP A 55 -7.04 -25.10 -24.59
CA ASP A 55 -7.29 -26.52 -24.83
C ASP A 55 -7.23 -26.90 -26.33
N GLY A 56 -6.94 -25.95 -27.21
CA GLY A 56 -6.68 -26.16 -28.64
C GLY A 56 -7.89 -25.99 -29.56
N LEU A 57 -9.03 -25.46 -29.06
CA LEU A 57 -10.14 -25.06 -29.91
C LEU A 57 -9.88 -23.70 -30.54
N ASN A 58 -9.61 -23.70 -31.84
CA ASN A 58 -9.52 -22.49 -32.66
C ASN A 58 -10.79 -22.29 -33.49
N ASP A 59 -10.93 -21.13 -34.12
CA ASP A 59 -12.12 -20.75 -34.91
C ASP A 59 -12.50 -21.78 -35.97
N GLN A 60 -11.52 -22.38 -36.66
CA GLN A 60 -11.78 -23.39 -37.69
C GLN A 60 -12.37 -24.67 -37.08
N ALA A 61 -11.85 -25.11 -35.93
CA ALA A 61 -12.36 -26.26 -35.22
C ALA A 61 -13.76 -25.99 -34.65
N VAL A 62 -13.99 -24.77 -34.14
CA VAL A 62 -15.29 -24.33 -33.61
C VAL A 62 -16.35 -24.31 -34.71
N GLN A 63 -16.04 -23.70 -35.85
CA GLN A 63 -16.94 -23.66 -37.00
C GLN A 63 -17.26 -25.06 -37.53
N ALA A 64 -16.26 -25.94 -37.62
CA ALA A 64 -16.45 -27.30 -38.11
C ALA A 64 -17.25 -28.20 -37.16
N LYS A 65 -17.07 -28.05 -35.83
CA LYS A 65 -17.64 -28.96 -34.83
C LYS A 65 -18.95 -28.45 -34.22
N TYR A 66 -19.11 -27.15 -34.03
CA TYR A 66 -20.25 -26.54 -33.34
C TYR A 66 -21.05 -25.56 -34.20
N GLY A 67 -20.54 -25.19 -35.39
CA GLY A 67 -21.25 -24.30 -36.31
C GLY A 67 -21.25 -22.82 -35.92
N TYR A 68 -20.49 -22.43 -34.90
CA TYR A 68 -20.30 -21.03 -34.51
C TYR A 68 -19.22 -20.37 -35.38
N PRO A 69 -19.33 -19.06 -35.70
CA PRO A 69 -18.38 -18.39 -36.58
C PRO A 69 -16.93 -18.39 -36.04
N ASP A 70 -16.78 -18.20 -34.73
CA ASP A 70 -15.48 -18.21 -34.04
C ASP A 70 -15.61 -18.71 -32.59
N VAL A 71 -14.47 -18.83 -31.90
CA VAL A 71 -14.40 -19.27 -30.49
C VAL A 71 -15.09 -18.28 -29.54
N PHE A 72 -15.17 -17.00 -29.89
CA PHE A 72 -15.78 -15.96 -29.06
C PHE A 72 -17.30 -16.07 -29.07
N ASP A 73 -17.91 -16.26 -30.23
CA ASP A 73 -19.36 -16.47 -30.37
C ASP A 73 -19.81 -17.75 -29.64
N LEU A 74 -19.00 -18.82 -29.71
CA LEU A 74 -19.25 -20.06 -28.96
C LEU A 74 -19.14 -19.81 -27.45
N ALA A 75 -18.11 -19.08 -27.01
CA ALA A 75 -17.91 -18.77 -25.60
C ALA A 75 -19.03 -17.87 -25.04
N GLU A 76 -19.55 -16.93 -25.83
CA GLU A 76 -20.70 -16.11 -25.44
C GLU A 76 -21.96 -16.97 -25.26
N GLU A 77 -22.18 -17.94 -26.15
CA GLU A 77 -23.25 -18.90 -25.98
C GLU A 77 -23.07 -19.73 -24.70
N MET A 78 -21.88 -20.29 -24.47
CA MET A 78 -21.59 -21.06 -23.25
C MET A 78 -21.78 -20.23 -21.98
N HIS A 79 -21.38 -18.96 -21.99
CA HIS A 79 -21.56 -18.01 -20.89
C HIS A 79 -23.04 -17.68 -20.64
N ARG A 80 -23.89 -17.62 -21.68
CA ARG A 80 -25.35 -17.51 -21.53
C ARG A 80 -25.97 -18.82 -21.00
N ARG A 81 -25.39 -19.96 -21.42
CA ARG A 81 -25.65 -21.36 -21.02
C ARG A 81 -25.66 -21.59 -19.51
N VAL A 82 -24.52 -21.26 -18.92
CA VAL A 82 -24.16 -21.68 -17.58
C VAL A 82 -24.33 -20.50 -16.63
N PRO A 83 -25.18 -20.62 -15.60
CA PRO A 83 -25.26 -19.61 -14.56
C PRO A 83 -23.89 -19.41 -13.90
N VAL A 84 -23.44 -18.17 -13.83
CA VAL A 84 -22.20 -17.79 -13.15
C VAL A 84 -22.37 -18.09 -11.65
N ASP A 85 -21.54 -19.00 -11.15
CA ASP A 85 -21.46 -19.44 -9.76
C ASP A 85 -19.97 -19.57 -9.37
N PRO A 86 -19.28 -18.44 -9.20
CA PRO A 86 -17.86 -18.44 -8.91
C PRO A 86 -17.66 -18.96 -7.50
N ALA A 87 -16.79 -19.96 -7.35
CA ALA A 87 -16.44 -20.48 -6.04
C ALA A 87 -15.87 -19.35 -5.18
N GLU A 88 -16.54 -19.08 -4.05
CA GLU A 88 -16.06 -18.08 -3.09
C GLU A 88 -14.65 -18.50 -2.63
N PRO A 89 -13.61 -17.65 -2.82
CA PRO A 89 -12.30 -17.96 -2.30
C PRO A 89 -12.38 -18.12 -0.77
N PRO A 90 -11.51 -18.94 -0.16
CA PRO A 90 -11.50 -19.10 1.29
C PRO A 90 -11.38 -17.74 1.94
N ALA A 91 -12.28 -17.46 2.90
CA ALA A 91 -12.32 -16.17 3.57
C ALA A 91 -10.95 -15.84 4.18
N GLU A 92 -10.28 -14.84 3.61
CA GLU A 92 -9.08 -14.30 4.20
C GLU A 92 -9.43 -13.64 5.54
N ALA A 93 -8.48 -13.66 6.48
CA ALA A 93 -8.66 -12.97 7.74
C ALA A 93 -8.92 -11.48 7.48
N ASP A 94 -10.08 -10.98 7.93
CA ASP A 94 -10.48 -9.58 7.72
C ASP A 94 -9.39 -8.64 8.28
N PRO A 95 -8.69 -7.89 7.41
CA PRO A 95 -7.61 -7.01 7.84
C PRO A 95 -8.11 -5.85 8.72
N TRP A 96 -9.42 -5.59 8.74
CA TRP A 96 -10.07 -4.53 9.50
C TRP A 96 -10.63 -5.00 10.85
N ARG A 97 -10.65 -6.30 11.13
CA ARG A 97 -10.94 -6.85 12.48
C ARG A 97 -9.71 -6.73 13.38
N LEU A 98 -9.32 -5.49 13.67
CA LEU A 98 -8.27 -5.17 14.63
C LEU A 98 -8.91 -5.00 16.02
N GLY A 99 -8.46 -5.78 17.01
CA GLY A 99 -8.77 -5.49 18.41
C GLY A 99 -8.26 -4.09 18.80
N PRO A 100 -8.80 -3.46 19.87
CA PRO A 100 -8.52 -2.07 20.22
C PRO A 100 -7.03 -1.77 20.47
N ALA A 101 -6.23 -2.80 20.77
CA ALA A 101 -4.80 -2.69 21.01
C ALA A 101 -4.01 -2.17 19.79
N GLY A 102 -4.41 -2.50 18.57
CA GLY A 102 -3.72 -2.07 17.35
C GLY A 102 -3.78 -0.56 17.16
N PRO A 103 -4.99 0.03 17.03
CA PRO A 103 -5.16 1.49 16.93
C PRO A 103 -4.55 2.25 18.12
N ALA A 104 -4.68 1.72 19.35
CA ALA A 104 -4.09 2.34 20.53
C ALA A 104 -2.55 2.40 20.46
N LEU A 105 -1.91 1.32 20.00
CA LEU A 105 -0.46 1.27 19.79
C LEU A 105 -0.01 2.28 18.75
N HIS A 106 -0.75 2.41 17.65
CA HIS A 106 -0.46 3.41 16.61
C HIS A 106 -0.60 4.84 17.15
N GLY A 107 -1.68 5.13 17.88
CA GLY A 107 -1.86 6.42 18.55
C GLY A 107 -0.71 6.75 19.49
N LEU A 108 -0.25 5.78 20.29
CA LEU A 108 0.89 5.93 21.18
C LEU A 108 2.16 6.27 20.39
N ILE A 109 2.48 5.50 19.35
CA ILE A 109 3.65 5.74 18.48
C ILE A 109 3.57 7.12 17.82
N TYR A 110 2.44 7.52 17.24
CA TYR A 110 2.36 8.84 16.60
C TYR A 110 2.42 10.00 17.58
N SER A 111 2.00 9.81 18.83
CA SER A 111 2.08 10.83 19.88
C SER A 111 3.43 10.91 20.60
N LEU A 112 4.27 9.86 20.53
CA LEU A 112 5.48 9.73 21.33
C LEU A 112 6.44 10.92 21.20
N PRO A 113 6.76 11.45 19.99
CA PRO A 113 7.67 12.59 19.85
C PRO A 113 7.16 13.84 20.57
N ALA A 114 5.84 14.05 20.59
CA ALA A 114 5.23 15.20 21.23
C ALA A 114 5.55 15.27 22.74
N LEU A 115 5.75 14.12 23.39
CA LEU A 115 6.08 14.02 24.82
C LEU A 115 7.46 14.61 25.16
N PHE A 116 8.36 14.71 24.19
CA PHE A 116 9.73 15.18 24.41
C PHE A 116 9.88 16.69 24.23
N PHE A 117 8.96 17.36 23.53
CA PHE A 117 8.99 18.81 23.32
C PHE A 117 8.97 19.61 24.64
N PRO A 118 8.13 19.29 25.65
CA PRO A 118 8.17 19.98 26.94
C PRO A 118 9.51 19.81 27.66
N ALA A 119 10.13 18.64 27.58
CA ALA A 119 11.44 18.39 28.18
C ALA A 119 12.55 19.15 27.42
N ALA A 120 12.40 19.30 26.09
CA ALA A 120 13.34 19.98 25.22
C ALA A 120 13.13 21.50 25.11
N ALA A 121 12.14 22.09 25.80
CA ALA A 121 11.80 23.51 25.65
C ALA A 121 12.98 24.47 25.84
N GLY A 122 13.90 24.17 26.78
CA GLY A 122 15.12 24.96 26.99
C GLY A 122 16.15 24.84 25.85
N LEU A 123 16.12 23.73 25.11
CA LEU A 123 16.96 23.49 23.94
C LEU A 123 16.40 24.13 22.65
N LEU A 124 15.09 24.41 22.62
CA LEU A 124 14.33 24.84 21.44
C LEU A 124 13.96 26.34 21.44
N SER A 125 14.80 27.18 22.06
CA SER A 125 14.62 28.63 22.06
C SER A 125 15.03 29.27 20.72
N GLY A 126 14.26 30.28 20.28
CA GLY A 126 14.54 31.10 19.10
C GLY A 126 13.95 30.57 17.79
N THR A 127 13.71 31.48 16.85
CA THR A 127 13.04 31.21 15.56
C THR A 127 13.78 30.18 14.70
N ALA A 128 15.12 30.15 14.78
CA ALA A 128 15.93 29.16 14.08
C ALA A 128 15.61 27.71 14.49
N SER A 129 15.22 27.48 15.76
CA SER A 129 14.80 26.17 16.24
C SER A 129 13.51 25.70 15.54
N ILE A 130 12.57 26.62 15.29
CA ILE A 130 11.33 26.31 14.55
C ILE A 130 11.67 25.90 13.11
N THR A 131 12.55 26.64 12.45
CA THR A 131 13.00 26.31 11.08
C THR A 131 13.64 24.92 11.03
N VAL A 132 14.51 24.60 11.98
CA VAL A 132 15.15 23.28 12.08
C VAL A 132 14.11 22.16 12.25
N LEU A 133 13.11 22.35 13.10
CA LEU A 133 12.04 21.38 13.32
C LEU A 133 11.18 21.19 12.07
N LEU A 134 10.82 22.28 11.38
CA LEU A 134 10.05 22.23 10.14
C LEU A 134 10.82 21.51 9.03
N VAL A 135 12.10 21.85 8.83
CA VAL A 135 12.95 21.19 7.83
C VAL A 135 13.13 19.72 8.17
N SER A 136 13.42 19.38 9.43
CA SER A 136 13.50 17.99 9.89
C SER A 136 12.22 17.22 9.56
N MET A 137 11.06 17.77 9.95
CA MET A 137 9.77 17.13 9.74
C MET A 137 9.46 16.91 8.26
N LEU A 138 9.62 17.95 7.43
CA LEU A 138 9.32 17.85 5.99
C LEU A 138 10.28 16.89 5.27
N ALA A 139 11.57 16.94 5.57
CA ALA A 139 12.57 16.07 4.96
C ALA A 139 12.35 14.61 5.34
N SER A 140 12.17 14.33 6.63
CA SER A 140 11.94 12.97 7.14
C SER A 140 10.59 12.40 6.70
N TRP A 141 9.53 13.21 6.66
CA TRP A 141 8.22 12.77 6.18
C TRP A 141 8.27 12.40 4.69
N SER A 142 8.86 13.25 3.84
CA SER A 142 8.96 13.01 2.41
C SER A 142 9.79 11.76 2.10
N ALA A 143 10.93 11.61 2.79
CA ALA A 143 11.76 10.42 2.67
C ALA A 143 11.06 9.16 3.22
N GLY A 144 10.28 9.31 4.30
CA GLY A 144 9.43 8.24 4.84
C GLY A 144 8.39 7.75 3.85
N GLN A 145 7.71 8.64 3.12
CA GLN A 145 6.75 8.23 2.08
C GLN A 145 7.42 7.41 0.97
N GLY A 146 8.60 7.84 0.51
CA GLY A 146 9.38 7.10 -0.48
C GLY A 146 9.80 5.71 0.03
N LEU A 147 10.24 5.62 1.29
CA LEU A 147 10.57 4.36 1.95
C LEU A 147 9.39 3.42 2.06
N ALA A 148 8.23 3.93 2.49
CA ALA A 148 7.00 3.16 2.61
C ALA A 148 6.57 2.62 1.26
N TYR A 149 6.56 3.46 0.22
CA TYR A 149 6.23 3.07 -1.14
C TYR A 149 7.13 1.93 -1.64
N LEU A 150 8.46 2.10 -1.55
CA LEU A 150 9.41 1.08 -2.00
C LEU A 150 9.30 -0.22 -1.18
N GLY A 151 9.03 -0.10 0.13
CA GLY A 151 8.81 -1.23 1.02
C GLY A 151 7.59 -2.05 0.65
N TYR A 152 6.42 -1.41 0.52
CA TYR A 152 5.18 -2.09 0.14
C TYR A 152 5.23 -2.65 -1.28
N LEU A 153 5.86 -1.94 -2.23
CA LEU A 153 6.06 -2.43 -3.59
C LEU A 153 6.91 -3.71 -3.64
N ARG A 154 7.86 -3.87 -2.72
CA ARG A 154 8.69 -5.09 -2.61
C ARG A 154 8.00 -6.20 -1.86
N LEU A 155 7.25 -5.88 -0.79
CA LEU A 155 6.41 -6.85 -0.09
C LEU A 155 5.36 -7.47 -1.01
N GLY A 156 4.72 -6.66 -1.86
CA GLY A 156 3.75 -7.15 -2.85
C GLY A 156 4.34 -8.11 -3.90
N ARG A 157 5.68 -8.18 -4.03
CA ARG A 157 6.38 -9.14 -4.89
C ARG A 157 6.82 -10.42 -4.15
N GLY A 158 6.53 -10.56 -2.86
CA GLY A 158 6.88 -11.75 -2.06
C GLY A 158 8.34 -11.88 -1.64
N ASP A 159 9.21 -10.90 -1.92
CA ASP A 159 10.64 -10.96 -1.56
C ASP A 159 10.93 -10.19 -0.25
N ALA A 160 10.79 -10.90 0.87
CA ALA A 160 11.05 -10.35 2.21
C ALA A 160 12.53 -9.95 2.42
N ALA A 161 13.48 -10.66 1.81
CA ALA A 161 14.91 -10.39 1.99
C ALA A 161 15.33 -9.13 1.23
N ALA A 162 14.85 -8.94 0.00
CA ALA A 162 15.06 -7.70 -0.73
C ALA A 162 14.36 -6.52 -0.06
N THR A 163 13.15 -6.71 0.48
CA THR A 163 12.43 -5.66 1.23
C THR A 163 13.30 -5.12 2.37
N LYS A 164 13.84 -6.00 3.23
CA LYS A 164 14.72 -5.59 4.34
C LYS A 164 15.98 -4.86 3.86
N ARG A 165 16.60 -5.32 2.77
CA ARG A 165 17.78 -4.65 2.19
C ARG A 165 17.43 -3.27 1.65
N THR A 166 16.35 -3.14 0.88
CA THR A 166 15.88 -1.86 0.34
C THR A 166 15.56 -0.87 1.46
N LEU A 167 14.83 -1.31 2.50
CA LEU A 167 14.52 -0.47 3.65
C LEU A 167 15.78 -0.08 4.44
N ARG A 168 16.74 -0.98 4.62
CA ARG A 168 18.00 -0.65 5.32
C ARG A 168 18.82 0.41 4.59
N HIS A 169 19.03 0.22 3.29
CA HIS A 169 19.81 1.16 2.48
C HIS A 169 19.06 2.47 2.26
N GLY A 170 17.75 2.40 2.03
CA GLY A 170 16.90 3.59 1.93
C GLY A 170 16.88 4.38 3.23
N PHE A 171 16.81 3.71 4.39
CA PHE A 171 16.86 4.37 5.69
C PHE A 171 18.18 5.12 5.87
N ALA A 172 19.32 4.47 5.56
CA ALA A 172 20.62 5.12 5.66
C ALA A 172 20.73 6.33 4.73
N ALA A 173 20.24 6.23 3.49
CA ALA A 173 20.22 7.33 2.53
C ALA A 173 19.29 8.47 2.98
N ALA A 174 18.10 8.14 3.50
CA ALA A 174 17.15 9.11 4.03
C ALA A 174 17.70 9.83 5.26
N ALA A 175 18.29 9.10 6.21
CA ALA A 175 18.93 9.66 7.39
C ALA A 175 20.08 10.61 7.00
N LEU A 176 20.91 10.22 6.03
CA LEU A 176 21.95 11.09 5.48
C LEU A 176 21.34 12.35 4.85
N GLY A 177 20.29 12.21 4.05
CA GLY A 177 19.58 13.34 3.43
C GLY A 177 19.01 14.33 4.45
N VAL A 178 18.39 13.83 5.52
CA VAL A 178 17.92 14.65 6.65
C VAL A 178 19.10 15.35 7.33
N GLY A 179 20.19 14.64 7.60
CA GLY A 179 21.41 15.21 8.19
C GLY A 179 21.99 16.36 7.35
N VAL A 180 22.06 16.18 6.03
CA VAL A 180 22.50 17.22 5.10
C VAL A 180 21.54 18.42 5.09
N ALA A 181 20.23 18.19 5.04
CA ALA A 181 19.24 19.26 5.08
C ALA A 181 19.34 20.09 6.37
N LEU A 182 19.57 19.43 7.51
CA LEU A 182 19.75 20.11 8.79
C LEU A 182 21.10 20.82 8.90
N ALA A 183 22.18 20.26 8.34
CA ALA A 183 23.47 20.93 8.27
C ALA A 183 23.37 22.24 7.47
N ILE A 184 22.73 22.21 6.30
CA ILE A 184 22.46 23.40 5.47
C ILE A 184 21.61 24.40 6.27
N THR A 185 20.54 23.94 6.92
CA THR A 185 19.68 24.80 7.75
C THR A 185 20.48 25.48 8.88
N GLY A 186 21.36 24.74 9.54
CA GLY A 186 22.24 25.27 10.59
C GLY A 186 23.15 26.37 10.08
N LEU A 187 23.76 26.17 8.91
CA LEU A 187 24.61 27.18 8.27
C LEU A 187 23.84 28.44 7.88
N LEU A 188 22.60 28.31 7.39
CA LEU A 188 21.78 29.43 6.93
C LEU A 188 21.14 30.24 8.08
N THR A 189 20.83 29.58 9.19
CA THR A 189 20.04 30.19 10.28
C THR A 189 20.85 30.48 11.54
N GLY A 190 22.09 29.98 11.63
CA GLY A 190 22.89 30.03 12.85
C GLY A 190 22.26 29.22 14.01
N ALA A 191 21.48 28.18 13.69
CA ALA A 191 20.81 27.38 14.69
C ALA A 191 21.80 26.74 15.67
N ARG A 192 21.42 26.70 16.95
CA ARG A 192 22.22 26.03 17.99
C ARG A 192 22.36 24.54 17.68
N THR A 193 23.52 23.98 17.98
CA THR A 193 23.80 22.54 17.82
C THR A 193 22.77 21.67 18.55
N THR A 194 22.28 22.11 19.70
CA THR A 194 21.23 21.42 20.46
C THR A 194 19.91 21.28 19.68
N ALA A 195 19.51 22.32 18.93
CA ALA A 195 18.30 22.28 18.11
C ALA A 195 18.50 21.37 16.89
N LEU A 196 19.68 21.39 16.28
CA LEU A 196 20.04 20.51 15.16
C LEU A 196 20.05 19.03 15.58
N LEU A 197 20.62 18.72 16.74
CA LEU A 197 20.64 17.36 17.29
C LEU A 197 19.22 16.87 17.60
N PHE A 198 18.40 17.70 18.27
CA PHE A 198 17.00 17.36 18.55
C PHE A 198 16.20 17.16 17.26
N GLY A 199 16.34 18.05 16.28
CA GLY A 199 15.70 17.93 14.98
C GLY A 199 16.15 16.68 14.23
N PHE A 200 17.43 16.32 14.30
CA PHE A 200 17.93 15.09 13.69
C PHE A 200 17.38 13.84 14.38
N GLY A 201 17.32 13.83 15.72
CA GLY A 201 16.68 12.77 16.50
C GLY A 201 15.22 12.57 16.09
N GLN A 202 14.44 13.65 16.03
CA GLN A 202 13.06 13.61 15.52
C GLN A 202 12.96 13.06 14.09
N GLY A 203 13.89 13.42 13.21
CA GLY A 203 13.91 12.91 11.84
C GLY A 203 14.20 11.41 11.79
N LEU A 204 15.15 10.93 12.60
CA LEU A 204 15.44 9.51 12.76
C LEU A 204 14.23 8.75 13.29
N TYR A 205 13.49 9.32 14.24
CA TYR A 205 12.25 8.73 14.74
C TYR A 205 11.31 8.37 13.60
N LEU A 206 10.98 9.37 12.78
CA LEU A 206 9.95 9.28 11.76
C LEU A 206 10.34 8.25 10.70
N LEU A 207 11.64 8.20 10.36
CA LEU A 207 12.19 7.20 9.46
C LEU A 207 12.17 5.78 10.06
N CYS A 208 12.57 5.63 11.33
CA CYS A 208 12.52 4.34 12.04
C CYS A 208 11.08 3.82 12.18
N ALA A 209 10.15 4.70 12.58
CA ALA A 209 8.74 4.38 12.69
C ALA A 209 8.16 3.92 11.35
N THR A 210 8.50 4.62 10.26
CA THR A 210 8.10 4.23 8.91
C THR A 210 8.60 2.82 8.56
N VAL A 211 9.90 2.55 8.73
CA VAL A 211 10.49 1.25 8.40
C VAL A 211 9.88 0.13 9.23
N LEU A 212 9.70 0.35 10.54
CA LEU A 212 9.15 -0.67 11.44
C LEU A 212 7.66 -0.92 11.20
N MET A 213 6.88 0.11 10.83
CA MET A 213 5.47 -0.06 10.43
C MET A 213 5.35 -0.91 9.16
N VAL A 214 6.18 -0.63 8.15
CA VAL A 214 6.22 -1.43 6.91
C VAL A 214 6.58 -2.89 7.21
N LEU A 215 7.50 -3.11 8.15
CA LEU A 215 7.92 -4.45 8.58
C LEU A 215 7.01 -5.10 9.63
N ARG A 216 5.92 -4.44 10.04
CA ARG A 216 4.99 -4.91 11.10
C ARG A 216 5.69 -5.23 12.43
N ALA A 217 6.74 -4.47 12.73
CA ALA A 217 7.64 -4.67 13.87
C ALA A 217 7.55 -3.49 14.87
N GLU A 218 6.41 -2.80 14.93
CA GLU A 218 6.24 -1.58 15.72
C GLU A 218 6.49 -1.75 17.24
N ARG A 219 6.39 -2.98 17.77
CA ARG A 219 6.72 -3.28 19.18
C ARG A 219 8.19 -3.05 19.51
N LEU A 220 9.09 -3.26 18.54
CA LEU A 220 10.51 -2.99 18.73
C LEU A 220 10.77 -1.50 18.92
N LEU A 221 10.00 -0.64 18.26
CA LEU A 221 10.12 0.80 18.42
C LEU A 221 9.85 1.21 19.86
N LEU A 222 8.77 0.71 20.47
CA LEU A 222 8.45 0.96 21.88
C LEU A 222 9.55 0.49 22.83
N LEU A 223 10.11 -0.70 22.58
CA LEU A 223 11.19 -1.25 23.43
C LEU A 223 12.45 -0.38 23.35
N VAL A 224 12.80 0.10 22.16
CA VAL A 224 13.98 0.96 21.96
C VAL A 224 13.78 2.34 22.58
N LEU A 225 12.56 2.89 22.53
CA LEU A 225 12.24 4.23 23.05
C LEU A 225 11.89 4.27 24.54
N ALA A 226 11.47 3.15 25.12
CA ALA A 226 11.13 3.05 26.54
C ALA A 226 12.16 3.71 27.48
N PRO A 227 13.48 3.45 27.39
CA PRO A 227 14.45 4.10 28.29
C PRO A 227 14.48 5.64 28.14
N GLY A 228 14.35 6.15 26.90
CA GLY A 228 14.30 7.60 26.66
C GLY A 228 13.03 8.24 27.21
N CYS A 229 11.87 7.63 26.99
CA CYS A 229 10.60 8.08 27.54
C CYS A 229 10.61 8.08 29.08
N LEU A 230 11.13 7.02 29.70
CA LEU A 230 11.23 6.90 31.16
C LEU A 230 12.17 7.96 31.74
N ALA A 231 13.33 8.21 31.11
CA ALA A 231 14.25 9.24 31.52
C ALA A 231 13.63 10.65 31.42
N GLY A 232 12.93 10.94 30.32
CA GLY A 232 12.23 12.21 30.11
C GLY A 232 11.10 12.42 31.12
N ALA A 233 10.28 11.39 31.37
CA ALA A 233 9.22 11.42 32.37
C ALA A 233 9.78 11.64 33.78
N GLY A 234 10.86 10.95 34.15
CA GLY A 234 11.55 11.14 35.43
C GLY A 234 12.09 12.56 35.60
N PHE A 235 12.71 13.13 34.56
CA PHE A 235 13.20 14.51 34.58
C PHE A 235 12.09 15.54 34.82
N LEU A 236 10.93 15.35 34.17
CA LEU A 236 9.77 16.20 34.37
C LEU A 236 9.16 16.03 35.77
N ALA A 237 9.04 14.80 36.25
CA ALA A 237 8.51 14.49 37.58
C ALA A 237 9.38 15.09 38.71
N LEU A 238 10.69 15.20 38.49
CA LEU A 238 11.63 15.82 39.43
C LEU A 238 11.63 17.36 39.39
N GLY A 239 10.75 17.99 38.60
CA GLY A 239 10.62 19.45 38.55
C GLY A 239 11.75 20.17 37.80
N ARG A 240 12.38 19.51 36.81
CA ARG A 240 13.51 20.04 36.03
C ARG A 240 14.69 20.54 36.89
N PRO A 241 15.31 19.66 37.71
CA PRO A 241 16.40 20.06 38.58
C PRO A 241 17.56 20.67 37.78
N ALA A 242 17.93 21.92 38.12
CA ALA A 242 18.90 22.72 37.36
C ALA A 242 20.28 22.04 37.21
N ALA A 243 20.67 21.23 38.20
CA ALA A 243 21.92 20.45 38.17
C ALA A 243 21.94 19.36 37.09
N LEU A 244 20.77 18.83 36.70
CA LEU A 244 20.65 17.79 35.68
C LEU A 244 20.24 18.34 34.32
N ALA A 245 19.88 19.63 34.21
CA ALA A 245 19.46 20.26 32.96
C ALA A 245 20.47 20.10 31.79
N PRO A 246 21.79 20.28 31.97
CA PRO A 246 22.75 20.04 30.88
C PRO A 246 22.87 18.56 30.52
N ALA A 247 22.88 17.66 31.51
CA ALA A 247 22.97 16.21 31.28
C ALA A 247 21.70 15.66 30.61
N ALA A 248 20.52 16.07 31.08
CA ALA A 248 19.23 15.75 30.46
C ALA A 248 19.12 16.35 29.06
N GLY A 249 19.64 17.55 28.85
CA GLY A 249 19.72 18.18 27.52
C GLY A 249 20.58 17.38 26.54
N TRP A 250 21.73 16.88 26.97
CA TRP A 250 22.57 15.98 26.17
C TRP A 250 21.91 14.62 25.93
N VAL A 251 21.32 14.03 26.96
CA VAL A 251 20.60 12.76 26.82
C VAL A 251 19.44 12.89 25.85
N LEU A 252 18.64 13.96 25.93
CA LEU A 252 17.52 14.25 25.01
C LEU A 252 17.99 14.64 23.59
N ALA A 253 19.16 15.27 23.46
CA ALA A 253 19.74 15.61 22.17
C ALA A 253 20.39 14.40 21.47
N VAL A 254 20.86 13.40 22.24
CA VAL A 254 21.55 12.21 21.72
C VAL A 254 20.63 10.99 21.68
N THR A 255 19.50 10.99 22.40
CA THR A 255 18.51 9.94 22.24
C THR A 255 18.01 10.00 20.80
N PRO A 256 18.09 8.90 20.05
CA PRO A 256 17.33 8.79 18.82
C PRO A 256 15.88 8.85 19.28
N LEU A 257 15.27 10.01 19.11
CA LEU A 257 13.85 10.14 19.30
C LEU A 257 13.13 9.25 18.33
#